data_AF-A0A1L9P0E2-F1
#
_entry.id   AF-A0A1L9P0E2-F1
#
_cell.length_a   1.000
_cell.length_b   1.000
_cell.length_c   1.000
_cell.angle_alpha   90.00
_cell.angle_beta   90.00
_cell.angle_gamma   90.00
#
_symmetry.space_group_name_H-M   'P 1'
#
loop_
_entity.id
_entity.type
_entity.pdbx_description
1 polymer ?
#
loop_
_entity_poly.entity_id
_entity_poly.type
_entity_poly.pdbx_seq_one_letter_code
_entity_poly.pdbx_strand_id
1 'polypeptide(L)'
;MTNATENKFKLSNIVDELIAQRQKWEQGTYAASNAELYTLLGNTLELFLKVRSNVGLSKAVTDLLDTYSIQHNSSTSLALKIVRLVFVGKGREKKIENRAYTYARVLTVAAEGGITGEQLPQFIADNHGIDELRRQNKDGETGADKAKRARDYADAALVGETAISDVIMSDTLQPVDGARYSLALVRKNEDGSGSIVFGTSNVTAVNTVLTIAGKALKDRAAQTAEQSVTKHDAEQRAENAESLAQELLNTGFQPQAHVAAPMTEMAPA
;
A
#
# COMPACT_ATOMS: atom_id res chain seq x y z
N MET A 1 -28.48 55.64 -18.17
CA MET A 1 -27.71 54.62 -17.42
C MET A 1 -26.29 55.14 -17.25
N THR A 2 -25.67 55.00 -16.09
CA THR A 2 -24.33 55.57 -15.81
C THR A 2 -23.22 54.72 -16.47
N ASN A 3 -22.12 55.34 -16.88
CA ASN A 3 -20.94 54.66 -17.45
C ASN A 3 -20.45 53.47 -16.59
N ALA A 4 -20.62 53.54 -15.26
CA ALA A 4 -20.28 52.44 -14.35
C ALA A 4 -21.14 51.19 -14.54
N THR A 5 -22.44 51.35 -14.86
CA THR A 5 -23.37 50.23 -15.09
C THR A 5 -23.06 49.54 -16.41
N GLU A 6 -22.74 50.31 -17.45
CA GLU A 6 -22.36 49.79 -18.76
C GLU A 6 -21.01 49.07 -18.72
N ASN A 7 -20.02 49.62 -18.01
CA ASN A 7 -18.71 48.98 -17.82
C ASN A 7 -18.83 47.66 -17.06
N LYS A 8 -19.66 47.60 -16.02
CA LYS A 8 -19.92 46.37 -15.26
C LYS A 8 -20.55 45.29 -16.14
N PHE A 9 -21.52 45.67 -16.97
CA PHE A 9 -22.19 44.75 -17.89
C PHE A 9 -21.24 44.20 -18.98
N LYS A 10 -20.38 45.07 -19.55
CA LYS A 10 -19.36 44.61 -20.51
C LYS A 10 -18.35 43.66 -19.86
N LEU A 11 -17.91 43.97 -18.64
CA LEU A 11 -16.98 43.12 -17.90
C LEU A 11 -17.61 41.77 -17.52
N SER A 12 -18.88 41.73 -17.10
CA SER A 12 -19.56 40.47 -16.79
C SER A 12 -19.63 39.55 -18.00
N ASN A 13 -19.97 40.08 -19.18
CA ASN A 13 -20.01 39.28 -20.40
C ASN A 13 -18.64 38.67 -20.75
N ILE A 14 -17.55 39.45 -20.61
CA ILE A 14 -16.19 38.94 -20.84
C ILE A 14 -15.83 37.85 -19.82
N VAL A 15 -16.18 38.04 -18.54
CA VAL A 15 -15.94 37.04 -17.50
C VAL A 15 -16.73 35.76 -17.77
N ASP A 16 -17.99 35.88 -18.17
CA ASP A 16 -18.85 34.73 -18.49
C ASP A 16 -18.31 33.96 -19.72
N GLU A 17 -17.84 34.67 -20.74
CA GLU A 17 -17.15 34.06 -21.89
C GLU A 17 -15.88 33.31 -21.46
N LEU A 18 -15.05 33.89 -20.60
CA LEU A 18 -13.85 33.23 -20.07
C LEU A 18 -14.19 32.01 -19.20
N ILE A 19 -15.27 32.06 -18.42
CA ILE A 19 -15.77 30.92 -17.65
C ILE A 19 -16.20 29.79 -18.59
N ALA A 20 -16.95 30.10 -19.65
CA ALA A 20 -17.37 29.11 -20.63
C ALA A 20 -16.16 28.48 -21.36
N GLN A 21 -15.16 29.28 -21.72
CA GLN A 21 -13.91 28.80 -22.31
C GLN A 21 -13.16 27.86 -21.36
N ARG A 22 -13.04 28.23 -20.08
CA ARG A 22 -12.41 27.39 -19.04
C ARG A 22 -13.16 26.06 -18.91
N GLN A 23 -14.49 26.07 -18.79
CA GLN A 23 -15.30 24.85 -18.67
C GLN A 23 -15.11 23.91 -19.86
N LYS A 24 -15.09 24.45 -21.08
CA LYS A 24 -14.84 23.67 -22.29
C LYS A 24 -13.45 23.06 -22.30
N TRP A 25 -12.43 23.80 -21.85
CA TRP A 25 -11.07 23.28 -21.72
C TRP A 25 -10.96 22.20 -20.64
N GLU A 26 -11.56 22.42 -19.46
CA GLU A 26 -11.58 21.50 -18.32
C GLU A 26 -12.22 20.15 -18.70
N GLN A 27 -13.40 20.19 -19.33
CA GLN A 27 -14.17 18.99 -19.70
C GLN A 27 -13.69 18.33 -21.00
N GLY A 28 -13.00 19.08 -21.86
CA GLY A 28 -12.47 18.60 -23.12
C GLY A 28 -11.01 18.19 -22.99
N THR A 29 -10.11 19.07 -23.45
CA THR A 29 -8.69 18.77 -23.61
C THR A 29 -8.00 18.38 -22.30
N TYR A 30 -8.32 19.05 -21.19
CA TYR A 30 -7.69 18.75 -19.91
C TYR A 30 -8.10 17.38 -19.37
N ALA A 31 -9.40 17.07 -19.37
CA ALA A 31 -9.91 15.76 -18.97
C ALA A 31 -9.35 14.62 -19.85
N ALA A 32 -9.35 14.79 -21.17
CA ALA A 32 -8.81 13.79 -22.10
C ALA A 32 -7.32 13.54 -21.87
N SER A 33 -6.52 14.61 -21.71
CA SER A 33 -5.08 14.50 -21.43
C SER A 33 -4.80 13.80 -20.10
N ASN A 34 -5.60 14.06 -19.08
CA ASN A 34 -5.47 13.37 -17.79
C ASN A 34 -5.86 11.89 -17.88
N ALA A 35 -6.91 11.54 -18.62
CA ALA A 35 -7.32 10.14 -18.83
C ALA A 35 -6.21 9.33 -19.52
N GLU A 36 -5.57 9.89 -20.56
CA GLU A 36 -4.41 9.28 -21.21
C GLU A 36 -3.21 9.13 -20.26
N LEU A 37 -2.91 10.17 -19.48
CA LEU A 37 -1.84 10.11 -18.47
C LEU A 37 -2.09 9.00 -17.44
N TYR A 38 -3.33 8.88 -16.95
CA TYR A 38 -3.69 7.89 -15.94
C TYR A 38 -3.60 6.48 -16.51
N THR A 39 -4.00 6.29 -17.76
CA THR A 39 -3.84 5.03 -18.49
C THR A 39 -2.37 4.65 -18.62
N LEU A 40 -1.50 5.61 -18.99
CA LEU A 40 -0.05 5.38 -19.09
C LEU A 40 0.57 5.05 -17.73
N LEU A 41 0.12 5.70 -16.65
CA LEU A 41 0.52 5.33 -15.29
C LEU A 41 0.05 3.91 -14.93
N GLY A 42 -1.14 3.50 -15.38
CA GLY A 42 -1.67 2.14 -15.20
C GLY A 42 -0.77 1.09 -15.83
N ASN A 43 -0.39 1.31 -17.10
CA ASN A 43 0.58 0.45 -17.80
C ASN A 43 1.94 0.43 -17.08
N THR A 44 2.37 1.56 -16.53
CA THR A 44 3.62 1.67 -15.76
C THR A 44 3.54 0.92 -14.43
N LEU A 45 2.38 0.92 -13.77
CA LEU A 45 2.13 0.12 -12.56
C LEU A 45 2.22 -1.36 -12.87
N GLU A 46 1.62 -1.81 -13.97
CA GLU A 46 1.68 -3.22 -14.36
C GLU A 46 3.12 -3.67 -14.62
N LEU A 47 3.92 -2.84 -15.30
CA LEU A 47 5.35 -3.06 -15.45
C LEU A 47 6.06 -3.14 -14.09
N PHE A 48 5.79 -2.20 -13.19
CA PHE A 48 6.39 -2.19 -11.85
C PHE A 48 6.05 -3.46 -11.06
N LEU A 49 4.79 -3.92 -11.10
CA LEU A 49 4.35 -5.14 -10.43
C LEU A 49 5.06 -6.39 -10.96
N LYS A 50 5.27 -6.49 -12.28
CA LYS A 50 6.01 -7.60 -12.90
C LYS A 50 7.51 -7.57 -12.58
N VAL A 51 8.12 -6.38 -12.60
CA VAL A 51 9.55 -6.21 -12.34
C VAL A 51 9.88 -6.44 -10.87
N ARG A 52 9.04 -5.96 -9.93
CA ARG A 52 9.31 -6.08 -8.49
C ARG A 52 9.36 -7.53 -8.00
N SER A 53 8.66 -8.45 -8.68
CA SER A 53 8.67 -9.88 -8.37
C SER A 53 9.85 -10.65 -8.97
N ASN A 54 10.70 -10.00 -9.78
CA ASN A 54 11.80 -10.66 -10.48
C ASN A 54 13.11 -9.85 -10.35
N VAL A 55 14.09 -10.44 -9.66
CA VAL A 55 15.40 -9.81 -9.39
C VAL A 55 16.18 -9.51 -10.68
N GLY A 56 16.11 -10.42 -11.66
CA GLY A 56 16.76 -10.23 -12.97
C GLY A 56 16.19 -9.03 -13.73
N LEU A 57 14.86 -8.88 -13.74
CA LEU A 57 14.21 -7.73 -14.35
C LEU A 57 14.51 -6.43 -13.59
N SER A 58 14.59 -6.48 -12.26
CA SER A 58 14.96 -5.32 -11.43
C SER A 58 16.39 -4.84 -11.74
N LYS A 59 17.31 -5.77 -12.01
CA LYS A 59 18.66 -5.45 -12.48
C LYS A 59 18.63 -4.86 -13.89
N ALA A 60 17.90 -5.47 -14.82
CA ALA A 60 17.76 -4.98 -16.19
C ALA A 60 17.22 -3.53 -16.25
N VAL A 61 16.31 -3.14 -15.36
CA VAL A 61 15.86 -1.74 -15.22
C VAL A 61 17.01 -0.80 -14.86
N THR A 62 17.93 -1.23 -14.00
CA THR A 62 19.10 -0.43 -13.64
C THR A 62 20.06 -0.33 -14.83
N ASP A 63 20.31 -1.44 -15.53
CA ASP A 63 21.17 -1.48 -16.72
C ASP A 63 20.60 -0.60 -17.86
N LEU A 64 19.27 -0.52 -18.01
CA LEU A 64 18.60 0.36 -18.98
C LEU A 64 18.76 1.84 -18.64
N LEU A 65 18.76 2.21 -17.35
CA LEU A 65 19.04 3.59 -16.94
C LEU A 65 20.44 4.01 -17.36
N ASP A 66 21.43 3.13 -17.17
CA ASP A 66 22.81 3.38 -17.59
C ASP A 66 22.93 3.48 -19.11
N THR A 67 22.30 2.54 -19.83
CA THR A 67 22.24 2.53 -21.30
C THR A 67 21.67 3.84 -21.86
N TYR A 68 20.62 4.38 -21.24
CA TYR A 68 20.02 5.65 -21.65
C TYR A 68 20.65 6.89 -20.99
N SER A 69 21.73 6.72 -20.22
CA SER A 69 22.43 7.78 -19.50
C SER A 69 21.54 8.58 -18.54
N ILE A 70 20.56 7.93 -17.92
CA ILE A 70 19.62 8.53 -16.96
C ILE A 70 20.20 8.40 -15.56
N GLN A 71 20.30 9.53 -14.86
CA GLN A 71 20.93 9.60 -13.55
C GLN A 71 20.15 8.80 -12.48
N HIS A 72 20.87 7.96 -11.74
CA HIS A 72 20.34 7.22 -10.61
C HIS A 72 21.42 7.02 -9.53
N ASN A 73 21.00 6.65 -8.32
CA ASN A 73 21.90 6.22 -7.26
C ASN A 73 21.37 4.94 -6.59
N SER A 74 22.19 4.34 -5.73
CA SER A 74 21.85 3.10 -5.01
C SER A 74 20.62 3.22 -4.10
N SER A 75 20.30 4.43 -3.62
CA SER A 75 19.10 4.71 -2.82
C SER A 75 17.82 4.95 -3.66
N THR A 76 17.93 5.00 -4.99
CA THR A 76 16.78 5.26 -5.87
C THR A 76 15.86 4.04 -5.88
N SER A 77 14.60 4.21 -5.47
CA SER A 77 13.61 3.13 -5.43
C SER A 77 13.31 2.58 -6.83
N LEU A 78 12.94 1.30 -6.91
CA LEU A 78 12.61 0.64 -8.18
C LEU A 78 11.47 1.36 -8.92
N ALA A 79 10.43 1.79 -8.21
CA ALA A 79 9.33 2.56 -8.79
C ALA A 79 9.84 3.86 -9.45
N LEU A 80 10.74 4.59 -8.78
CA LEU A 80 11.31 5.82 -9.31
C LEU A 80 12.24 5.56 -10.51
N LYS A 81 13.00 4.46 -10.49
CA LYS A 81 13.82 4.02 -11.64
C LYS A 81 12.94 3.79 -12.88
N ILE A 82 11.85 3.04 -12.75
CA ILE A 82 10.92 2.77 -13.85
C ILE A 82 10.24 4.05 -14.35
N VAL A 83 9.78 4.92 -13.43
CA VAL A 83 9.18 6.20 -13.82
C VAL A 83 10.17 7.09 -14.56
N ARG A 84 11.44 7.12 -14.16
CA ARG A 84 12.48 7.87 -14.88
C ARG A 84 12.70 7.35 -16.30
N LEU A 85 12.66 6.03 -16.51
CA LEU A 85 12.73 5.43 -17.85
C LEU A 85 11.54 5.86 -18.72
N VAL A 86 10.32 5.80 -18.19
CA VAL A 86 9.09 6.01 -18.99
C VAL A 86 8.79 7.49 -19.22
N PHE A 87 8.91 8.33 -18.18
CA PHE A 87 8.40 9.72 -18.23
C PHE A 87 9.49 10.77 -18.41
N VAL A 88 10.73 10.48 -18.00
CA VAL A 88 11.79 11.50 -17.94
C VAL A 88 12.66 11.41 -19.18
N GLY A 89 13.38 10.31 -19.36
CA GLY A 89 14.40 10.19 -20.39
C GLY A 89 15.60 11.14 -20.19
N LYS A 90 16.60 11.00 -21.05
CA LYS A 90 17.89 11.71 -20.92
C LYS A 90 17.72 13.23 -20.96
N GLY A 91 18.33 13.92 -19.99
CA GLY A 91 18.45 15.39 -19.97
C GLY A 91 17.21 16.15 -19.51
N ARG A 92 16.16 15.46 -19.05
CA ARG A 92 14.93 16.06 -18.49
C ARG A 92 14.76 15.84 -17.00
N GLU A 93 15.74 15.21 -16.34
CA GLU A 93 15.67 14.75 -14.95
C GLU A 93 15.33 15.87 -13.98
N LYS A 94 16.01 17.02 -14.10
CA LYS A 94 15.75 18.19 -13.25
C LYS A 94 14.46 18.94 -13.60
N LYS A 95 14.01 18.89 -14.87
CA LYS A 95 12.84 19.66 -15.32
C LYS A 95 11.51 19.07 -14.83
N ILE A 96 11.45 17.76 -14.69
CA ILE A 96 10.23 17.06 -14.28
C ILE A 96 10.41 16.20 -13.04
N GLU A 97 11.45 16.50 -12.24
CA GLU A 97 11.85 15.72 -11.07
C GLU A 97 10.69 15.52 -10.09
N ASN A 98 9.98 16.61 -9.77
CA ASN A 98 8.82 16.58 -8.88
C ASN A 98 7.70 15.69 -9.40
N ARG A 99 7.46 15.67 -10.71
CA ARG A 99 6.44 14.80 -11.33
C ARG A 99 6.88 13.34 -11.27
N ALA A 100 8.16 13.05 -11.50
CA ALA A 100 8.70 11.70 -11.38
C ALA A 100 8.55 11.13 -9.97
N TYR A 101 8.88 11.91 -8.93
CA TYR A 101 8.64 11.49 -7.53
C TYR A 101 7.15 11.26 -7.25
N THR A 102 6.30 12.15 -7.76
CA THR A 102 4.85 12.06 -7.60
C THR A 102 4.30 10.78 -8.22
N TYR A 103 4.67 10.48 -9.47
CA TYR A 103 4.23 9.27 -10.15
C TYR A 103 4.76 8.02 -9.45
N ALA A 104 6.04 8.00 -9.05
CA ALA A 104 6.59 6.88 -8.29
C ALA A 104 5.84 6.65 -6.98
N ARG A 105 5.38 7.72 -6.32
CA ARG A 105 4.54 7.62 -5.12
C ARG A 105 3.18 7.01 -5.42
N VAL A 106 2.51 7.45 -6.48
CA VAL A 106 1.23 6.85 -6.93
C VAL A 106 1.39 5.36 -7.18
N LEU A 107 2.43 4.94 -7.91
CA LEU A 107 2.68 3.51 -8.16
C LEU A 107 2.89 2.72 -6.87
N THR A 108 3.60 3.30 -5.91
CA THR A 108 3.88 2.63 -4.63
C THR A 108 2.61 2.48 -3.80
N VAL A 109 1.83 3.54 -3.65
CA VAL A 109 0.56 3.53 -2.88
C VAL A 109 -0.44 2.56 -3.50
N ALA A 110 -0.59 2.60 -4.83
CA ALA A 110 -1.47 1.68 -5.55
C ALA A 110 -1.03 0.22 -5.38
N ALA A 111 0.27 -0.06 -5.49
CA ALA A 111 0.80 -1.41 -5.33
C ALA A 111 0.72 -1.94 -3.89
N GLU A 112 0.77 -1.06 -2.89
CA GLU A 112 0.52 -1.38 -1.47
C GLU A 112 -0.97 -1.68 -1.22
N GLY A 113 -1.86 -0.96 -1.90
CA GLY A 113 -3.31 -1.19 -1.85
C GLY A 113 -3.82 -2.34 -2.72
N GLY A 114 -2.93 -3.12 -3.35
CA GLY A 114 -3.30 -4.25 -4.20
C GLY A 114 -3.97 -3.85 -5.53
N ILE A 115 -3.85 -2.59 -5.94
CA ILE A 115 -4.46 -2.06 -7.16
C ILE A 115 -3.70 -2.56 -8.39
N THR A 116 -4.43 -2.98 -9.43
CA THR A 116 -3.86 -3.38 -10.72
C THR A 116 -3.64 -2.19 -11.65
N GLY A 117 -2.89 -2.38 -12.74
CA GLY A 117 -2.69 -1.34 -13.76
C GLY A 117 -4.00 -0.84 -14.37
N GLU A 118 -4.94 -1.75 -14.63
CA GLU A 118 -6.27 -1.44 -15.17
C GLU A 118 -7.14 -0.63 -14.20
N GLN A 119 -7.02 -0.91 -12.90
CA GLN A 119 -7.79 -0.20 -11.85
C GLN A 119 -7.20 1.18 -11.52
N LEU A 120 -5.95 1.45 -11.90
CA LEU A 120 -5.25 2.66 -11.48
C LEU A 120 -5.93 3.96 -11.92
N PRO A 121 -6.46 4.12 -13.15
CA PRO A 121 -7.11 5.36 -13.55
C PRO A 121 -8.30 5.71 -12.67
N GLN A 122 -9.15 4.73 -12.36
CA GLN A 122 -10.30 4.92 -11.47
C GLN A 122 -9.83 5.20 -10.04
N PHE A 123 -8.83 4.47 -9.55
CA PHE A 123 -8.23 4.71 -8.24
C PHE A 123 -7.70 6.14 -8.09
N ILE A 124 -7.05 6.69 -9.11
CA ILE A 124 -6.58 8.08 -9.09
C ILE A 124 -7.77 9.07 -9.08
N ALA A 125 -8.81 8.82 -9.87
CA ALA A 125 -10.01 9.66 -9.91
C ALA A 125 -10.75 9.68 -8.56
N ASP A 126 -10.95 8.51 -7.95
CA ASP A 126 -11.61 8.35 -6.64
C ASP A 126 -10.84 9.05 -5.51
N ASN A 127 -9.52 9.18 -5.68
CA ASN A 127 -8.66 9.89 -4.74
C ASN A 127 -8.44 11.36 -5.11
N HIS A 128 -9.33 11.98 -5.91
CA HIS A 128 -9.26 13.40 -6.29
C HIS A 128 -7.98 13.79 -7.05
N GLY A 129 -7.36 12.83 -7.75
CA GLY A 129 -6.21 13.06 -8.62
C GLY A 129 -4.86 12.74 -7.99
N ILE A 130 -3.82 12.86 -8.83
CA ILE A 130 -2.44 12.47 -8.52
C ILE A 130 -1.86 13.24 -7.32
N ASP A 131 -2.16 14.53 -7.21
CA ASP A 131 -1.59 15.38 -6.17
C ASP A 131 -2.06 15.01 -4.77
N GLU A 132 -3.27 14.48 -4.64
CA GLU A 132 -3.82 14.08 -3.34
C GLU A 132 -3.23 12.75 -2.87
N LEU A 133 -3.05 11.78 -3.77
CA LEU A 133 -2.29 10.54 -3.51
C LEU A 133 -0.86 10.82 -3.06
N ARG A 134 -0.25 11.92 -3.52
CA ARG A 134 1.05 12.38 -3.03
C ARG A 134 0.98 12.96 -1.62
N ARG A 135 -0.14 13.60 -1.25
CA ARG A 135 -0.35 14.29 0.03
C ARG A 135 -0.81 13.38 1.15
N GLN A 136 -1.43 12.23 0.87
CA GLN A 136 -1.96 11.29 1.87
C GLN A 136 -0.97 10.83 2.96
N ASN A 137 0.33 11.13 2.85
CA ASN A 137 1.32 10.84 3.89
C ASN A 137 2.15 12.06 4.31
N LYS A 138 1.79 13.28 3.91
CA LYS A 138 2.50 14.50 4.32
C LYS A 138 2.30 14.81 5.82
N ASP A 139 1.20 14.31 6.39
CA ASP A 139 0.87 14.36 7.81
C ASP A 139 1.01 13.00 8.51
N GLY A 140 1.54 11.99 7.80
CA GLY A 140 1.78 10.65 8.32
C GLY A 140 3.21 10.48 8.84
N GLU A 141 3.40 9.56 9.80
CA GLU A 141 4.71 9.21 10.33
C GLU A 141 5.78 9.08 9.23
N THR A 142 6.90 9.76 9.43
CA THR A 142 8.03 9.70 8.51
C THR A 142 8.60 8.27 8.47
N GLY A 143 9.42 7.97 7.45
CA GLY A 143 10.13 6.69 7.41
C GLY A 143 11.00 6.45 8.67
N ALA A 144 11.52 7.54 9.26
CA ALA A 144 12.27 7.48 10.52
C ALA A 144 11.35 7.14 11.70
N ASP A 145 10.15 7.71 11.75
CA ASP A 145 9.17 7.44 12.82
C ASP A 145 8.66 6.00 12.74
N LYS A 146 8.35 5.51 11.53
CA LYS A 146 7.95 4.11 11.31
C LYS A 146 9.07 3.14 11.72
N ALA A 147 10.32 3.48 11.38
CA ALA A 147 11.48 2.67 11.78
C ALA A 147 11.72 2.71 13.28
N LYS A 148 11.51 3.86 13.94
CA LYS A 148 11.57 3.98 15.39
C LYS A 148 10.50 3.13 16.05
N ARG A 149 9.23 3.28 15.64
CA ARG A 149 8.10 2.52 16.18
C ARG A 149 8.29 1.01 16.05
N ALA A 150 8.79 0.55 14.90
CA ALA A 150 9.09 -0.87 14.70
C ALA A 150 10.19 -1.36 15.64
N ARG A 151 11.25 -0.57 15.88
CA ARG A 151 12.30 -0.91 16.85
C ARG A 151 11.77 -0.93 18.28
N ASP A 152 10.99 0.06 18.67
CA ASP A 152 10.39 0.13 20.00
C ASP A 152 9.49 -1.10 20.25
N TYR A 153 8.72 -1.51 19.24
CA TYR A 153 7.90 -2.73 19.31
C TYR A 153 8.77 -4.00 19.44
N ALA A 154 9.87 -4.08 18.68
CA ALA A 154 10.80 -5.21 18.79
C ALA A 154 11.46 -5.29 20.17
N ASP A 155 11.96 -4.17 20.71
CA ASP A 155 12.58 -4.12 22.06
C ASP A 155 11.59 -4.56 23.14
N ALA A 156 10.31 -4.17 23.03
CA ALA A 156 9.29 -4.61 23.96
C ALA A 156 8.93 -6.10 23.81
N ALA A 157 8.74 -6.57 22.58
CA ALA A 157 8.27 -7.94 22.31
C ALA A 157 9.36 -9.00 22.56
N LEU A 158 10.60 -8.73 22.14
CA LEU A 158 11.69 -9.71 22.21
C LEU A 158 12.19 -9.98 23.63
N VAL A 159 11.93 -9.11 24.60
CA VAL A 159 12.31 -9.34 26.01
C VAL A 159 11.60 -10.56 26.60
N GLY A 160 10.38 -10.86 26.17
CA GLY A 160 9.59 -12.00 26.64
C GLY A 160 9.45 -13.14 25.63
N GLU A 161 10.09 -13.03 24.46
CA GLU A 161 9.99 -14.03 23.40
C GLU A 161 10.80 -15.30 23.74
N THR A 162 10.32 -16.46 23.29
CA THR A 162 11.03 -17.72 23.54
C THR A 162 12.34 -17.74 22.74
N ALA A 163 13.45 -18.02 23.42
CA ALA A 163 14.76 -18.09 22.77
C ALA A 163 14.77 -19.21 21.72
N ILE A 164 15.28 -18.89 20.52
CA ILE A 164 15.47 -19.88 19.44
C ILE A 164 16.60 -20.86 19.82
N SER A 165 17.66 -20.35 20.45
CA SER A 165 18.76 -21.10 21.03
C SER A 165 19.52 -20.20 21.98
N ASP A 166 19.99 -20.76 23.10
CA ASP A 166 20.90 -20.06 24.00
C ASP A 166 22.31 -19.99 23.42
N VAL A 167 23.01 -18.88 23.70
CA VAL A 167 24.37 -18.60 23.24
C VAL A 167 25.16 -17.99 24.40
N ILE A 168 26.39 -18.44 24.60
CA ILE A 168 27.32 -17.83 25.56
C ILE A 168 27.90 -16.54 24.95
N MET A 169 27.79 -15.43 25.66
CA MET A 169 28.24 -14.12 25.19
C MET A 169 29.76 -13.97 25.31
N SER A 170 30.46 -13.99 24.18
CA SER A 170 31.88 -13.62 24.08
C SER A 170 32.04 -12.11 23.91
N ASP A 171 33.27 -11.59 24.10
CA ASP A 171 33.57 -10.15 23.93
C ASP A 171 33.11 -9.58 22.58
N THR A 172 33.21 -10.37 21.50
CA THR A 172 32.76 -10.00 20.15
C THR A 172 31.24 -9.99 19.97
N LEU A 173 30.50 -10.60 20.89
CA LEU A 173 29.04 -10.66 20.93
C LEU A 173 28.46 -9.75 22.00
N GLN A 174 29.28 -9.09 22.82
CA GLN A 174 28.76 -8.16 23.82
C GLN A 174 28.08 -6.95 23.14
N PRO A 175 26.90 -6.52 23.60
CA PRO A 175 26.31 -5.27 23.17
C PRO A 175 27.15 -4.08 23.65
N VAL A 176 26.88 -2.89 23.10
CA VAL A 176 27.44 -1.64 23.67
C VAL A 176 26.84 -1.38 25.06
N ASP A 177 27.57 -0.67 25.92
CA ASP A 177 27.12 -0.32 27.26
C ASP A 177 25.71 0.29 27.24
N GLY A 178 24.80 -0.28 28.03
CA GLY A 178 23.41 0.15 28.12
C GLY A 178 22.48 -0.38 27.02
N ALA A 179 22.98 -1.13 26.04
CA ALA A 179 22.14 -1.81 25.04
C ALA A 179 21.88 -3.28 25.42
N ARG A 180 20.72 -3.80 25.02
CA ARG A 180 20.33 -5.21 25.24
C ARG A 180 20.74 -6.16 24.12
N TYR A 181 20.94 -5.64 22.91
CA TYR A 181 21.10 -6.46 21.70
C TYR A 181 22.44 -6.22 21.03
N SER A 182 23.02 -7.31 20.54
CA SER A 182 24.13 -7.36 19.60
C SER A 182 23.71 -8.18 18.37
N LEU A 183 24.54 -8.16 17.32
CA LEU A 183 24.27 -8.89 16.09
C LEU A 183 25.27 -10.01 15.88
N ALA A 184 24.77 -11.21 15.61
CA ALA A 184 25.56 -12.37 15.24
C ALA A 184 25.25 -12.80 13.79
N LEU A 185 26.28 -13.12 13.02
CA LEU A 185 26.15 -13.77 11.72
C LEU A 185 26.34 -15.28 11.90
N VAL A 186 25.32 -16.05 11.54
CA VAL A 186 25.34 -17.52 11.64
C VAL A 186 25.55 -18.13 10.26
N ARG A 187 26.56 -19.00 10.15
CA ARG A 187 26.83 -19.83 8.96
C ARG A 187 26.21 -21.21 9.16
N LYS A 188 25.51 -21.72 8.14
CA LYS A 188 25.11 -23.13 8.07
C LYS A 188 26.30 -23.99 7.64
N ASN A 189 26.61 -25.04 8.40
CA ASN A 189 27.65 -26.02 8.10
C ASN A 189 27.12 -27.15 7.19
N GLU A 190 28.03 -27.96 6.64
CA GLU A 190 27.68 -29.07 5.73
C GLU A 190 26.82 -30.15 6.39
N ASP A 191 27.01 -30.38 7.70
CA ASP A 191 26.22 -31.31 8.51
C ASP A 191 24.82 -30.75 8.89
N GLY A 192 24.51 -29.52 8.46
CA GLY A 192 23.25 -28.84 8.76
C GLY A 192 23.24 -28.05 10.08
N SER A 193 24.29 -28.11 10.90
CA SER A 193 24.42 -27.30 12.11
C SER A 193 24.69 -25.82 11.79
N GLY A 194 24.50 -24.93 12.77
CA GLY A 194 24.81 -23.50 12.65
C GLY A 194 26.02 -23.12 13.50
N SER A 195 26.86 -22.22 13.00
CA SER A 195 27.96 -21.62 13.76
C SER A 195 27.95 -20.11 13.64
N ILE A 196 28.10 -19.40 14.77
CA ILE A 196 28.33 -17.96 14.77
C ILE A 196 29.74 -17.71 14.25
N VAL A 197 29.84 -17.00 13.12
CA VAL A 197 31.12 -16.71 12.45
C VAL A 197 31.54 -15.24 12.61
N PHE A 198 30.63 -14.38 13.04
CA PHE A 198 30.91 -12.97 13.28
C PHE A 198 29.93 -12.38 14.29
N GLY A 199 30.43 -11.51 15.17
CA GLY A 199 29.64 -10.76 16.14
C GLY A 199 29.94 -9.27 16.02
N THR A 200 28.94 -8.40 16.20
CA THR A 200 29.13 -6.95 16.22
C THR A 200 28.12 -6.24 17.10
N SER A 201 28.58 -5.17 17.74
CA SER A 201 27.76 -4.22 18.50
C SER A 201 27.44 -2.94 17.71
N ASN A 202 27.66 -2.94 16.38
CA ASN A 202 27.38 -1.79 15.53
C ASN A 202 25.91 -1.35 15.64
N VAL A 203 25.70 -0.18 16.24
CA VAL A 203 24.37 0.35 16.58
C VAL A 203 23.47 0.49 15.36
N THR A 204 24.02 0.88 14.20
CA THR A 204 23.24 1.01 12.96
C THR A 204 22.75 -0.34 12.48
N ALA A 205 23.62 -1.34 12.43
CA ALA A 205 23.27 -2.70 12.00
C ALA A 205 22.24 -3.34 12.95
N VAL A 206 22.44 -3.21 14.26
CA VAL A 206 21.50 -3.71 15.28
C VAL A 206 20.13 -3.04 15.11
N ASN A 207 20.08 -1.72 14.95
CA ASN A 207 18.82 -1.00 14.73
C ASN A 207 18.10 -1.41 13.44
N THR A 208 18.84 -1.68 12.36
CA THR A 208 18.25 -2.18 11.11
C THR A 208 17.58 -3.54 11.34
N VAL A 209 18.26 -4.46 12.02
CA VAL A 209 17.72 -5.80 12.31
C VAL A 209 16.53 -5.72 13.26
N LEU A 210 16.57 -4.88 14.30
CA LEU A 210 15.42 -4.64 15.18
C LEU A 210 14.21 -4.08 14.43
N THR A 211 14.43 -3.19 13.46
CA THR A 211 13.35 -2.68 12.60
C THR A 211 12.70 -3.80 11.79
N ILE A 212 13.50 -4.73 11.24
CA ILE A 212 13.02 -5.89 10.49
C ILE A 212 12.24 -6.83 11.42
N ALA A 213 12.80 -7.16 12.59
CA ALA A 213 12.18 -8.02 13.57
C ALA A 213 10.83 -7.46 14.05
N GLY A 214 10.77 -6.17 14.38
CA GLY A 214 9.53 -5.54 14.83
C GLY A 214 8.41 -5.56 13.80
N LYS A 215 8.73 -5.39 12.51
CA LYS A 215 7.75 -5.56 11.43
C LYS A 215 7.25 -7.00 11.35
N ALA A 216 8.16 -7.97 11.32
CA ALA A 216 7.82 -9.39 11.23
C ALA A 216 6.97 -9.87 12.43
N LEU A 217 7.30 -9.42 13.64
CA LEU A 217 6.54 -9.73 14.85
C LEU A 217 5.14 -9.13 14.80
N LYS A 218 5.00 -7.90 14.29
CA LYS A 218 3.70 -7.26 14.12
C LYS A 218 2.83 -7.99 13.08
N ASP A 219 3.43 -8.39 11.97
CA ASP A 219 2.73 -9.13 10.92
C ASP A 219 2.26 -10.50 11.45
N ARG A 220 3.10 -11.20 12.23
CA ARG A 220 2.73 -12.46 12.89
C ARG A 220 1.60 -12.27 13.90
N ALA A 221 1.63 -11.20 14.69
CA ALA A 221 0.57 -10.88 15.64
C ALA A 221 -0.77 -10.61 14.93
N ALA A 222 -0.75 -9.88 13.80
CA ALA A 222 -1.94 -9.64 12.98
C ALA A 222 -2.52 -10.95 12.41
N GLN A 223 -1.66 -11.80 11.84
CA GLN A 223 -2.09 -13.11 11.32
C GLN A 223 -2.68 -14.01 12.41
N THR A 224 -2.09 -14.02 13.61
CA THR A 224 -2.58 -14.81 14.74
C THR A 224 -3.95 -14.30 15.21
N ALA A 225 -4.14 -12.97 15.25
CA ALA A 225 -5.42 -12.36 15.59
C ALA A 225 -6.51 -12.73 14.56
N GLU A 226 -6.22 -12.64 13.26
CA GLU A 226 -7.16 -13.03 12.19
C GLU A 226 -7.55 -14.52 12.27
N GLN A 227 -6.58 -15.39 12.52
CA GLN A 227 -6.84 -16.82 12.71
C GLN A 227 -7.71 -17.09 13.95
N SER A 228 -7.47 -16.36 15.05
CA SER A 228 -8.28 -16.50 16.27
C SER A 228 -9.74 -16.06 16.08
N VAL A 229 -9.98 -14.97 15.35
CA VAL A 229 -11.33 -14.51 15.00
C VAL A 229 -12.04 -15.52 14.10
N THR A 230 -11.36 -16.00 13.06
CA THR A 230 -11.92 -17.02 12.15
C THR A 230 -12.29 -18.30 12.89
N LYS A 231 -11.43 -18.74 13.83
CA LYS A 231 -11.69 -19.93 14.66
C LYS A 231 -12.90 -19.73 15.57
N HIS A 232 -12.98 -18.58 16.25
CA HIS A 232 -14.10 -18.24 17.11
C HIS A 232 -15.44 -18.15 16.34
N ASP A 233 -15.44 -17.55 15.15
CA ASP A 233 -16.63 -17.51 14.28
C ASP A 233 -17.08 -18.90 13.82
N ALA A 234 -16.13 -19.81 13.55
CA ALA A 234 -16.45 -21.18 13.19
C ALA A 234 -17.04 -21.97 14.36
N GLU A 235 -16.49 -21.79 15.58
CA GLU A 235 -17.01 -22.39 16.81
C GLU A 235 -18.44 -21.91 17.11
N GLN A 236 -18.70 -20.60 17.02
CA GLN A 236 -20.06 -20.06 17.22
C GLN A 236 -21.07 -20.56 16.18
N ARG A 237 -20.67 -20.73 14.92
CA ARG A 237 -21.56 -21.30 13.89
C ARG A 237 -21.88 -22.76 14.17
N ALA A 238 -20.91 -23.54 14.67
CA ALA A 238 -21.13 -24.92 15.04
C ALA A 238 -22.10 -25.03 16.23
N GLU A 239 -21.89 -24.24 17.28
CA GLU A 239 -22.79 -24.18 18.44
C GLU A 239 -24.22 -23.75 18.05
N ASN A 240 -24.35 -22.73 17.20
CA ASN A 240 -25.66 -22.26 16.72
C ASN A 240 -26.37 -23.32 15.87
N ALA A 241 -25.63 -24.08 15.04
CA ALA A 241 -26.19 -25.16 14.23
C ALA A 241 -26.64 -26.34 15.09
N GLU A 242 -25.88 -26.69 16.13
CA GLU A 242 -26.26 -27.74 17.09
C GLU A 242 -27.50 -27.35 17.90
N SER A 243 -27.58 -26.10 18.36
CA SER A 243 -28.75 -25.56 19.06
C SER A 243 -30.01 -25.61 18.19
N LEU A 244 -29.90 -25.16 16.93
CA LEU A 244 -31.01 -25.22 15.97
C LEU A 244 -31.45 -26.67 15.68
N ALA A 245 -30.51 -27.60 15.55
CA ALA A 245 -30.82 -29.01 15.36
C ALA A 245 -31.57 -29.61 16.56
N GLN A 246 -31.17 -29.25 17.79
CA GLN A 246 -31.87 -29.67 19.00
C GLN A 246 -33.28 -29.05 19.09
N GLU A 247 -33.44 -27.79 18.71
CA GLU A 247 -34.73 -27.11 18.69
C GLU A 247 -35.70 -27.73 17.67
N LEU A 248 -35.20 -28.13 16.50
CA LEU A 248 -35.97 -28.86 15.47
C LEU A 248 -36.34 -30.29 15.89
N LEU A 249 -35.52 -30.93 16.72
CA LEU A 249 -35.80 -32.28 17.26
C LEU A 249 -36.80 -32.23 18.42
N ASN A 250 -36.76 -31.18 19.25
CA ASN A 250 -37.68 -31.01 20.40
C ASN A 250 -39.02 -30.41 20.01
N THR A 251 -39.06 -29.58 18.96
CA THR A 251 -40.27 -28.93 18.46
C THR A 251 -40.58 -29.52 17.11
N GLY A 252 -41.52 -30.47 17.05
CA GLY A 252 -41.94 -31.11 15.79
C GLY A 252 -42.26 -30.05 14.72
N PHE A 253 -41.44 -30.00 13.67
CA PHE A 253 -41.53 -29.02 12.60
C PHE A 253 -42.92 -29.06 11.91
N GLN A 254 -43.69 -27.98 12.01
CA GLN A 254 -44.91 -27.77 11.24
C GLN A 254 -44.81 -26.48 10.42
N PRO A 255 -44.62 -26.54 9.09
CA PRO A 255 -44.61 -25.35 8.26
C PRO A 255 -46.04 -24.85 8.05
N GLN A 256 -46.38 -23.70 8.64
CA GLN A 256 -47.63 -23.00 8.34
C GLN A 256 -47.46 -22.09 7.13
N ALA A 257 -47.77 -22.60 5.93
CA ALA A 257 -48.01 -21.79 4.76
C ALA A 257 -49.51 -21.47 4.66
N HIS A 258 -49.93 -20.29 5.12
CA HIS A 258 -51.26 -19.76 4.81
C HIS A 258 -51.17 -18.82 3.59
N VAL A 259 -51.58 -19.32 2.43
CA VAL A 259 -51.86 -18.50 1.24
C VAL A 259 -53.37 -18.31 1.17
N ALA A 260 -53.85 -17.11 1.46
CA ALA A 260 -55.24 -16.73 1.23
C ALA A 260 -55.42 -16.31 -0.24
N ALA A 261 -56.27 -17.02 -0.98
CA ALA A 261 -56.65 -16.65 -2.35
C ALA A 261 -57.72 -15.54 -2.35
N PRO A 262 -57.66 -14.54 -3.25
CA PRO A 262 -58.71 -13.54 -3.37
C PRO A 262 -59.87 -14.07 -4.23
N MET A 263 -61.10 -13.83 -3.78
CA MET A 263 -62.32 -14.08 -4.54
C MET A 263 -62.47 -13.05 -5.66
N THR A 264 -62.69 -13.51 -6.89
CA THR A 264 -63.19 -12.65 -7.98
C THR A 264 -64.60 -13.07 -8.31
N GLU A 265 -65.55 -12.21 -7.93
CA GLU A 265 -66.96 -12.26 -8.30
C GLU A 265 -67.16 -11.38 -9.54
N MET A 266 -67.80 -11.92 -10.58
CA MET A 266 -68.55 -11.11 -11.55
C MET A 266 -69.65 -11.97 -12.18
N ALA A 267 -70.80 -11.94 -11.49
CA ALA A 267 -72.15 -11.56 -11.95
C ALA A 267 -72.66 -11.93 -13.37
N PRO A 268 -73.99 -12.09 -13.51
CA PRO A 268 -74.62 -13.12 -14.32
C PRO A 268 -75.37 -12.56 -15.55
N ALA A 269 -76.11 -13.45 -16.23
CA ALA A 269 -77.25 -13.07 -17.07
C ALA A 269 -78.54 -13.04 -16.24
#